data_AF-A0A9D4Z473-F1
#
_entry.id   AF-A0A9D4Z473-F1
#
_cell.length_a   1.000
_cell.length_b   1.000
_cell.length_c   1.000
_cell.angle_alpha   90.00
_cell.angle_beta   90.00
_cell.angle_gamma   90.00
#
_symmetry.space_group_name_H-M   'P 1'
#
loop_
_entity.id
_entity.type
_entity.pdbx_description
1 polymer ?
#
loop_
_entity_poly.entity_id
_entity_poly.type
_entity_poly.pdbx_seq_one_letter_code
_entity_poly.pdbx_strand_id
1 'polypeptide(L)'
;MEAHFNDLDLNHDGTLSRSELRAAFERMRLLECTLGMPNAKTPDELNDLYNCVFEKFDADHSGTVDLAEFCMQMHDILLAIADGLGSSPLQVAIDEGSFLQDAVKHEATMAA
;
A
#
# COMPACT_ATOMS: atom_id res chain seq x y z
N MET A 1 -3.33 4.20 -10.91
CA MET A 1 -4.09 4.36 -9.65
C MET A 1 -5.58 4.11 -9.90
N GLU A 2 -6.17 4.70 -10.94
CA GLU A 2 -7.54 4.38 -11.41
C GLU A 2 -7.77 2.91 -11.75
N ALA A 3 -6.83 2.25 -12.44
CA ALA A 3 -6.96 0.81 -12.74
C ALA A 3 -7.07 -0.05 -11.47
N HIS A 4 -6.30 0.31 -10.43
CA HIS A 4 -6.40 -0.36 -9.14
C HIS A 4 -7.74 -0.04 -8.47
N PHE A 5 -8.16 1.22 -8.45
CA PHE A 5 -9.47 1.58 -7.91
C PHE A 5 -10.61 0.82 -8.60
N ASN A 6 -10.63 0.75 -9.93
CA ASN A 6 -11.63 -0.01 -10.69
C ASN A 6 -11.58 -1.51 -10.44
N ASP A 7 -10.41 -2.08 -10.14
CA ASP A 7 -10.31 -3.49 -9.75
C ASP A 7 -10.89 -3.74 -8.34
N LEU A 8 -10.96 -2.72 -7.50
CA LEU A 8 -11.52 -2.78 -6.14
C LEU A 8 -13.02 -2.45 -6.11
N ASP A 9 -13.46 -1.54 -6.98
CA ASP A 9 -14.84 -1.14 -7.17
C ASP A 9 -15.59 -2.21 -7.98
N LEU A 10 -16.03 -3.26 -7.28
CA LEU A 10 -16.65 -4.45 -7.88
C LEU A 10 -18.05 -4.16 -8.41
N ASN A 11 -18.76 -3.22 -7.79
CA ASN A 11 -20.10 -2.84 -8.18
C ASN A 11 -20.10 -1.68 -9.22
N HIS A 12 -18.94 -1.08 -9.47
CA HIS A 12 -18.73 0.04 -10.39
C HIS A 12 -19.62 1.26 -10.05
N ASP A 13 -19.83 1.50 -8.76
CA ASP A 13 -20.62 2.65 -8.28
C ASP A 13 -19.78 3.93 -8.16
N GLY A 14 -18.47 3.84 -8.40
CA GLY A 14 -17.53 4.97 -8.33
C GLY A 14 -17.00 5.24 -6.91
N THR A 15 -17.34 4.38 -5.95
CA THR A 15 -16.91 4.46 -4.55
C THR A 15 -16.51 3.07 -4.03
N LEU A 16 -15.71 3.02 -2.98
CA LEU A 16 -15.33 1.77 -2.32
C LEU A 16 -16.05 1.66 -0.99
N SER A 17 -16.90 0.64 -0.88
CA SER A 17 -17.52 0.27 0.39
C SER A 17 -16.50 -0.41 1.32
N ARG A 18 -16.82 -0.47 2.62
CA ARG A 18 -16.00 -1.20 3.61
C ARG A 18 -15.71 -2.65 3.21
N SER A 19 -16.69 -3.30 2.60
CA SER A 19 -16.60 -4.69 2.16
C SER A 19 -15.63 -4.85 0.99
N GLU A 20 -15.68 -3.93 0.02
CA GLU A 20 -14.81 -3.90 -1.15
C GLU A 20 -13.37 -3.56 -0.76
N LEU A 21 -13.18 -2.54 0.08
CA LEU A 21 -11.86 -2.16 0.59
C LEU A 21 -11.22 -3.29 1.42
N ARG A 22 -12.02 -4.02 2.22
CA ARG A 22 -11.52 -5.19 2.96
C ARG A 22 -11.07 -6.30 2.01
N ALA A 23 -11.91 -6.66 1.04
CA ALA A 23 -11.57 -7.68 0.04
C ALA A 23 -10.33 -7.29 -0.78
N ALA A 24 -10.17 -5.98 -1.05
CA ALA A 24 -9.00 -5.40 -1.70
C ALA A 24 -7.72 -5.64 -0.89
N PHE A 25 -7.72 -5.30 0.40
CA PHE A 25 -6.55 -5.46 1.25
C PHE A 25 -6.16 -6.93 1.44
N GLU A 26 -7.13 -7.82 1.55
CA GLU A 26 -6.89 -9.27 1.61
C GLU A 26 -6.27 -9.78 0.30
N ARG A 27 -6.72 -9.29 -0.86
CA ARG A 27 -6.18 -9.67 -2.18
C ARG A 27 -4.78 -9.10 -2.45
N MET A 28 -4.57 -7.83 -2.13
CA MET A 28 -3.30 -7.15 -2.43
C MET A 28 -2.21 -7.46 -1.40
N ARG A 29 -2.51 -8.19 -0.31
CA ARG A 29 -1.59 -8.43 0.82
C ARG A 29 -0.95 -7.14 1.34
N LEU A 30 -1.64 -6.02 1.17
CA LEU A 30 -1.11 -4.70 1.49
C LEU A 30 -0.78 -4.61 2.97
N LEU A 31 -1.54 -5.25 3.86
CA LEU A 31 -1.24 -5.32 5.29
C LEU A 31 0.08 -6.05 5.61
N GLU A 32 0.45 -7.05 4.83
CA GLU A 32 1.71 -7.78 4.98
C GLU A 32 2.90 -6.94 4.48
N CYS A 33 2.72 -6.19 3.39
CA CYS A 33 3.78 -5.38 2.77
C CYS A 33 3.93 -3.97 3.35
N THR A 34 2.85 -3.27 3.71
CA THR A 34 2.91 -1.85 4.14
C THR A 34 3.10 -1.67 5.64
N LEU A 35 2.74 -2.65 6.46
CA LEU A 35 2.87 -2.54 7.93
C LEU A 35 3.86 -3.55 8.53
N GLY A 36 4.43 -4.45 7.73
CA GLY A 36 5.41 -5.45 8.20
C GLY A 36 4.84 -6.39 9.26
N MET A 37 3.51 -6.58 9.29
CA MET A 37 2.84 -7.33 10.34
C MET A 37 2.73 -8.80 9.94
N PRO A 38 3.16 -9.74 10.81
CA PRO A 38 3.03 -11.17 10.53
C PRO A 38 1.56 -11.58 10.46
N ASN A 39 1.28 -12.53 9.58
CA ASN A 39 -0.02 -13.11 9.19
C ASN A 39 -0.83 -13.77 10.34
N ALA A 40 -0.43 -13.57 11.59
CA ALA A 40 -0.93 -14.24 12.79
C ALA A 40 -1.74 -13.30 13.69
N LYS A 41 -2.70 -12.56 13.12
CA LYS A 41 -3.70 -11.82 13.90
C LYS A 41 -5.04 -12.53 13.88
N THR A 42 -5.77 -12.42 14.98
CA THR A 42 -7.13 -12.97 15.07
C THR A 42 -8.08 -12.22 14.11
N PRO A 43 -9.20 -12.83 13.70
CA PRO A 43 -10.16 -12.19 12.80
C PRO A 43 -10.67 -10.85 13.33
N ASP A 44 -10.80 -10.70 14.65
CA ASP A 44 -11.24 -9.46 15.29
C ASP A 44 -10.19 -8.35 15.21
N GLU A 45 -8.92 -8.65 15.50
CA GLU A 45 -7.83 -7.68 15.38
C GLU A 45 -7.61 -7.20 13.94
N LEU A 46 -7.85 -8.08 12.96
CA LEU A 46 -7.84 -7.70 11.55
C LEU A 46 -9.02 -6.79 11.22
N ASN A 47 -10.20 -7.07 11.77
CA ASN A 47 -11.40 -6.25 11.54
C ASN A 47 -11.22 -4.84 12.11
N ASP A 48 -10.67 -4.73 13.32
CA ASP A 48 -10.36 -3.44 13.93
C ASP A 48 -9.32 -2.67 13.11
N LEU A 49 -8.31 -3.35 12.55
CA LEU A 49 -7.33 -2.73 11.67
C LEU A 49 -7.97 -2.25 10.37
N TYR A 50 -8.84 -3.05 9.75
CA TYR A 50 -9.59 -2.64 8.56
C TYR A 50 -10.46 -1.43 8.84
N ASN A 51 -11.14 -1.39 9.97
CA ASN A 51 -11.95 -0.24 10.38
C ASN A 51 -11.08 1.01 10.57
N CYS A 52 -9.95 0.89 11.29
CA CYS A 52 -9.02 2.00 11.49
C CYS A 52 -8.46 2.54 10.17
N VAL A 53 -8.14 1.65 9.22
CA VAL A 53 -7.64 2.04 7.90
C VAL A 53 -8.75 2.67 7.09
N PHE A 54 -9.94 2.08 7.06
CA PHE A 54 -11.09 2.64 6.36
C PHE A 54 -11.42 4.05 6.86
N GLU A 55 -11.45 4.27 8.18
CA GLU A 55 -11.68 5.60 8.77
C GLU A 55 -10.62 6.63 8.39
N LYS A 56 -9.39 6.21 8.06
CA LYS A 56 -8.37 7.12 7.52
C LYS A 56 -8.58 7.45 6.05
N PHE A 57 -9.14 6.52 5.29
CA PHE A 57 -9.46 6.71 3.88
C PHE A 57 -10.72 7.53 3.68
N ASP A 58 -11.75 7.29 4.48
CA ASP A 58 -13.03 8.01 4.50
C ASP A 58 -12.86 9.35 5.26
N ALA A 59 -12.20 10.30 4.61
CA ALA A 59 -11.81 11.58 5.18
C ALA A 59 -13.02 12.50 5.41
N ASP A 60 -14.04 12.37 4.57
CA ASP A 60 -15.30 13.09 4.70
C ASP A 60 -16.34 12.38 5.60
N HIS A 61 -16.02 11.17 6.07
CA HIS A 61 -16.91 10.32 6.86
C HIS A 61 -18.26 10.06 6.19
N SER A 62 -18.29 10.03 4.86
CA SER A 62 -19.46 9.64 4.05
C SER A 62 -19.83 8.17 4.23
N GLY A 63 -18.89 7.35 4.73
CA GLY A 63 -19.04 5.91 4.88
C GLY A 63 -18.65 5.12 3.63
N THR A 64 -18.10 5.80 2.64
CA THR A 64 -17.59 5.27 1.36
C THR A 64 -16.29 5.98 1.03
N VAL A 65 -15.37 5.32 0.32
CA VAL A 65 -14.12 5.95 -0.09
C VAL A 65 -14.18 6.24 -1.59
N ASP A 66 -14.13 7.51 -1.97
CA ASP A 66 -14.09 7.87 -3.38
C ASP A 66 -12.67 7.77 -3.99
N LEU A 67 -12.57 7.90 -5.31
CA LEU A 67 -11.29 7.83 -6.02
C LEU A 67 -10.28 8.90 -5.56
N ALA A 68 -10.75 10.10 -5.26
CA ALA A 68 -9.89 11.20 -4.84
C ALA A 68 -9.33 10.94 -3.43
N GLU A 69 -10.17 10.52 -2.50
CA GLU A 69 -9.79 10.09 -1.15
C GLU A 69 -8.80 8.93 -1.18
N PHE A 70 -9.08 7.92 -2.01
CA PHE A 70 -8.20 6.78 -2.20
C PHE A 70 -6.83 7.20 -2.73
N CYS A 71 -6.79 8.09 -3.72
CA CYS A 71 -5.56 8.60 -4.32
C CYS A 71 -4.73 9.41 -3.30
N MET A 72 -5.38 10.31 -2.57
CA MET A 72 -4.74 11.15 -1.56
C MET A 72 -4.15 10.32 -0.42
N GLN A 73 -4.91 9.37 0.12
CA GLN A 73 -4.38 8.52 1.19
C GLN A 73 -3.28 7.58 0.71
N MET A 74 -3.40 7.00 -0.48
CA MET A 74 -2.35 6.15 -1.04
C MET A 74 -1.05 6.94 -1.26
N HIS A 75 -1.18 8.18 -1.72
CA HIS A 75 -0.06 9.10 -1.86
C HIS A 75 0.61 9.36 -0.50
N ASP A 76 -0.16 9.69 0.54
CA ASP A 76 0.38 9.99 1.86
C ASP A 76 1.02 8.76 2.53
N ILE A 77 0.45 7.57 2.34
CA ILE A 77 1.04 6.31 2.80
C ILE A 77 2.37 6.06 2.08
N LEU A 78 2.40 6.19 0.76
CA LEU A 78 3.63 6.01 -0.03
C LEU A 78 4.69 7.05 0.32
N LEU A 79 4.29 8.29 0.60
CA LEU A 79 5.19 9.36 1.02
C LEU A 79 5.76 9.07 2.42
N ALA A 80 4.92 8.63 3.36
CA ALA A 80 5.37 8.21 4.69
C ALA A 80 6.33 7.02 4.64
N ILE A 81 6.12 6.08 3.70
CA ILE A 81 7.06 5.00 3.42
C ILE A 81 8.36 5.55 2.84
N ALA A 82 8.31 6.49 1.90
CA ALA A 82 9.51 7.11 1.32
C ALA A 82 10.36 7.83 2.39
N ASP A 83 9.72 8.57 3.30
CA ASP A 83 10.38 9.20 4.44
C ASP A 83 10.93 8.16 5.44
N GLY A 84 10.18 7.08 5.67
CA GLY A 84 10.58 5.95 6.50
C GLY A 84 11.79 5.19 5.94
N LEU A 85 11.88 5.01 4.62
CA LEU A 85 13.00 4.39 3.92
C LEU A 85 14.28 5.23 4.00
N GLY A 86 14.15 6.56 4.02
CA GLY A 86 15.29 7.45 4.28
C GLY A 86 15.88 7.25 5.69
N SER A 87 15.04 6.85 6.66
CA SER A 87 15.44 6.64 8.06
C SER A 87 15.82 5.19 8.39
N SER A 88 15.28 4.21 7.67
CA SER A 88 15.53 2.77 7.81
C SER A 88 15.78 2.14 6.44
N PRO A 89 17.04 2.10 5.97
CA PRO A 89 17.35 1.59 4.64
C PRO A 89 17.02 0.09 4.52
N LEU A 90 16.35 -0.27 3.42
CA LEU A 90 16.14 -1.68 3.07
C LEU A 90 17.42 -2.27 2.49
N GLN A 91 17.91 -3.34 3.13
CA GLN A 91 19.04 -4.10 2.63
C GLN A 91 18.54 -5.11 1.59
N VAL A 92 18.99 -4.96 0.35
CA VAL A 92 18.67 -5.87 -0.76
C VAL A 92 19.85 -6.81 -0.97
N ALA A 93 19.63 -8.12 -0.83
CA ALA A 93 20.61 -9.12 -1.23
C ALA A 93 20.56 -9.29 -2.75
N ILE A 94 21.71 -9.10 -3.42
CA ILE A 94 21.81 -9.13 -4.87
C ILE A 94 22.57 -10.40 -5.26
N ASP A 95 21.98 -11.18 -6.16
CA ASP A 95 22.64 -12.34 -6.76
C ASP A 95 23.61 -11.91 -7.87
N GLU A 96 24.70 -12.67 -8.05
CA GLU A 96 25.75 -12.33 -9.01
C GLU A 96 25.23 -12.46 -10.45
N GLY A 97 25.42 -11.41 -11.26
CA GLY A 97 24.91 -11.35 -12.64
C GLY A 97 23.43 -10.97 -12.75
N SER A 98 22.76 -10.60 -11.66
CA SER A 98 21.39 -10.10 -11.72
C SER A 98 21.32 -8.67 -12.29
N PHE A 99 20.17 -8.32 -12.87
CA PHE A 99 19.90 -6.98 -13.42
C PHE A 99 20.11 -5.85 -12.39
N LEU A 100 19.81 -6.12 -11.12
CA LEU A 100 20.04 -5.16 -10.03
C LEU A 100 21.53 -4.93 -9.77
N GLN A 101 22.38 -5.93 -9.98
CA GLN A 101 23.84 -5.76 -9.88
C GLN A 101 24.36 -4.78 -10.95
N ASP A 102 23.82 -4.85 -12.17
CA ASP A 102 24.22 -3.96 -13.26
C ASP A 102 23.68 -2.54 -13.07
N ALA A 103 22.46 -2.39 -12.56
CA ALA A 103 21.91 -1.10 -12.18
C ALA A 103 22.76 -0.42 -11.09
N VAL A 104 23.18 -1.15 -10.05
CA VAL A 104 24.06 -0.62 -9.01
C VAL A 104 25.41 -0.17 -9.57
N LYS A 105 26.02 -0.95 -10.46
CA LYS A 105 27.29 -0.56 -11.12
C LYS A 105 27.13 0.71 -11.95
N HIS A 106 26.03 0.82 -12.70
CA HIS A 106 25.74 1.98 -13.52
C HIS A 106 25.57 3.26 -12.69
N GLU A 107 24.78 3.20 -11.61
CA GLU A 107 24.59 4.35 -10.72
C GLU A 107 25.88 4.73 -9.99
N ALA A 108 26.68 3.76 -9.56
CA ALA A 108 27.99 4.03 -8.95
C ALA A 108 28.95 4.75 -9.90
N THR A 109 28.87 4.51 -11.21
CA THR A 109 29.65 5.26 -12.22
C THR A 109 29.09 6.65 -12.54
N MET A 110 27.81 6.92 -12.28
CA MET A 110 27.19 8.24 -12.49
C MET A 110 27.30 9.16 -11.27
N ALA A 111 27.47 8.60 -10.07
CA ALA A 111 27.62 9.34 -8.82
C ALA A 111 29.08 9.75 -8.50
N ALA A 112 30.04 9.43 -9.38
CA ALA A 112 31.46 9.76 -9.26
C ALA A 112 31.85 10.92 -10.19
#